data_AF-A0A932UCH4-F1
#
_entry.id   AF-A0A932UCH4-F1
#
_cell.length_a   1.000
_cell.length_b   1.000
_cell.length_c   1.000
_cell.angle_alpha   90.00
_cell.angle_beta   90.00
_cell.angle_gamma   90.00
#
_symmetry.space_group_name_H-M   'P 1'
#
loop_
_entity.id
_entity.type
_entity.pdbx_description
1 polymer ?
#
loop_
_entity_poly.entity_id
_entity_poly.type
_entity_poly.pdbx_seq_one_letter_code
_entity_poly.pdbx_strand_id
1 'polypeptide(L)' 'MSVETPIKDSINLRRHKGACQYYREDWTVNDALYRIVCLMNTPPQTEEEQDLCMCSRSGCWRLRESPRQGSRRRPSTDE' A
#
# COMPACT_ATOMS: atom_id res chain seq x y z
N MET A 1 12.34 8.04 -18.53
CA MET A 1 11.68 7.81 -17.23
C MET A 1 10.25 7.40 -17.55
N SER A 2 9.96 6.10 -17.58
CA SER A 2 8.60 5.63 -17.85
C SER A 2 7.71 6.04 -16.69
N VAL A 3 6.77 6.93 -16.94
CA VAL A 3 5.71 7.24 -15.97
C VAL A 3 4.79 6.03 -15.99
N GLU A 4 5.08 5.05 -15.14
CA GLU A 4 4.25 3.87 -15.00
C GLU A 4 2.86 4.32 -14.53
N THR A 5 1.86 4.03 -15.36
CA THR A 5 0.49 4.32 -15.01
C THR A 5 0.13 3.51 -13.77
N PRO A 6 -0.45 4.13 -12.72
CA PRO A 6 -0.80 3.41 -11.51
C PRO A 6 -1.76 2.26 -11.87
N ILE A 7 -1.45 1.06 -11.37
CA ILE A 7 -2.25 -0.13 -11.63
C ILE A 7 -3.67 0.15 -11.17
N LYS A 8 -4.64 0.00 -12.07
CA LYS A 8 -6.05 0.21 -11.75
C LYS A 8 -6.56 -0.92 -10.87
N ASP A 9 -7.25 -0.56 -9.80
CA ASP A 9 -7.94 -1.54 -8.97
C ASP A 9 -9.05 -2.24 -9.78
N SER A 10 -9.26 -3.53 -9.55
CA SER A 10 -10.26 -4.32 -10.27
C SER A 10 -10.85 -5.39 -9.35
N ILE A 11 -12.03 -5.92 -9.71
CA ILE A 11 -12.71 -6.93 -8.89
C ILE A 11 -11.93 -8.25 -8.78
N ASN A 12 -11.06 -8.54 -9.74
CA ASN A 12 -10.22 -9.73 -9.74
C ASN A 12 -9.04 -9.62 -8.78
N LEU A 13 -8.69 -8.39 -8.38
CA LEU A 13 -7.64 -8.11 -7.41
C LEU A 13 -8.23 -8.15 -6.01
N ARG A 14 -7.96 -9.23 -5.28
CA ARG A 14 -8.49 -9.43 -3.94
C ARG A 14 -7.82 -8.50 -2.95
N ARG A 15 -8.59 -8.05 -1.96
CA ARG A 15 -8.11 -7.24 -0.83
C ARG A 15 -7.86 -8.14 0.36
N HIS A 16 -6.67 -8.04 0.93
CA HIS A 16 -6.35 -8.72 2.18
C HIS A 16 -6.84 -7.90 3.37
N LYS A 17 -7.59 -8.53 4.28
CA LYS A 17 -8.13 -7.85 5.46
C LYS A 17 -6.99 -7.51 6.43
N GLY A 18 -6.81 -6.23 6.73
CA GLY A 18 -5.74 -5.77 7.64
C GLY A 18 -4.47 -5.31 6.91
N ALA A 19 -4.35 -5.60 5.62
CA ALA A 19 -3.24 -5.13 4.82
C ALA A 19 -3.37 -3.64 4.44
N CYS A 20 -2.27 -3.13 3.91
CA CYS A 20 -2.13 -1.83 3.28
C CYS A 20 -3.23 -1.60 2.23
N GLN A 21 -3.73 -0.37 2.16
CA GLN A 21 -4.79 0.03 1.23
C GLN A 21 -4.47 -0.24 -0.25
N TYR A 22 -3.18 -0.28 -0.61
CA TYR A 22 -2.70 -0.53 -1.97
C TYR A 22 -2.30 -1.98 -2.23
N TYR A 23 -2.29 -2.84 -1.21
CA TYR A 23 -1.95 -4.26 -1.34
C TYR A 23 -3.11 -5.04 -1.94
N ARG A 24 -2.82 -5.82 -2.99
CA ARG A 24 -3.77 -6.68 -3.69
C ARG A 24 -3.13 -8.04 -3.97
N GLU A 25 -3.99 -9.04 -4.09
CA GLU A 25 -3.61 -10.40 -4.48
C GLU A 25 -4.34 -10.76 -5.77
N ASP A 26 -3.60 -11.19 -6.79
CA ASP A 26 -4.14 -11.76 -8.02
C ASP A 26 -4.05 -13.29 -7.96
N TRP A 27 -5.21 -13.93 -7.83
CA TRP A 27 -5.36 -15.38 -7.76
C TRP A 27 -5.73 -16.00 -9.11
N THR A 28 -5.79 -15.20 -10.18
CA THR A 28 -6.17 -15.65 -11.53
C THR A 28 -4.98 -16.15 -12.36
N VAL A 29 -3.80 -16.15 -11.74
CA VAL A 29 -2.52 -16.50 -12.36
C VAL A 29 -2.35 -18.02 -12.42
N ASN A 30 -1.74 -18.54 -13.48
CA ASN A 30 -1.59 -19.98 -13.69
C ASN A 30 -0.22 -20.53 -13.30
N ASP A 31 0.75 -19.65 -13.09
CA ASP A 31 2.16 -19.96 -12.81
C ASP A 31 2.52 -19.90 -11.31
N ALA A 32 1.60 -19.43 -10.47
CA ALA A 32 1.76 -19.30 -9.03
C ALA A 32 0.41 -19.50 -8.31
N LEU A 33 0.43 -19.64 -6.98
CA LEU A 33 -0.81 -19.67 -6.20
C LEU A 33 -1.53 -18.32 -6.22
N TYR A 34 -0.76 -17.23 -6.14
CA TYR A 34 -1.21 -15.86 -6.33
C TYR A 34 -0.01 -14.96 -6.64
N ARG A 35 -0.26 -13.78 -7.22
CA ARG A 35 0.72 -12.70 -7.35
C ARG A 35 0.37 -11.54 -6.43
N ILE A 36 1.39 -10.93 -5.85
CA ILE A 36 1.25 -9.71 -5.06
C ILE A 36 1.27 -8.52 -6.01
N VAL A 37 0.26 -7.66 -5.86
CA VAL A 37 0.10 -6.44 -6.66
C VAL A 37 0.04 -5.24 -5.72
N CYS A 38 0.89 -4.24 -5.97
CA CYS A 38 0.81 -2.95 -5.30
C CYS A 38 0.25 -1.92 -6.29
N LEU A 39 -0.87 -1.27 -5.96
CA LEU A 39 -1.48 -0.27 -6.86
C LEU A 39 -0.62 0.97 -7.13
N MET A 40 0.42 1.18 -6.30
CA MET A 40 1.45 2.21 -6.51
C MET A 40 2.60 1.72 -7.41
N ASN A 41 2.46 0.56 -8.05
CA ASN A 41 3.48 -0.11 -8.85
C ASN A 41 4.81 -0.37 -8.11
N THR A 42 4.72 -0.58 -6.80
CA THR A 42 5.87 -0.84 -5.92
C THR A 42 5.59 -2.06 -5.05
N PRO A 43 5.59 -3.29 -5.62
CA PRO A 43 5.37 -4.49 -4.84
C PRO A 43 6.49 -4.68 -3.79
N PRO A 44 6.20 -5.29 -2.63
CA PRO A 44 7.25 -5.68 -1.68
C PRO A 44 8.27 -6.58 -2.36
N GLN A 45 9.56 -6.33 -2.13
CA GLN A 45 10.66 -7.11 -2.72
C GLN A 45 11.22 -8.16 -1.76
N THR A 46 10.93 -8.03 -0.46
CA THR A 46 11.37 -8.97 0.58
C THR A 46 10.17 -9.43 1.43
N GLU A 47 10.38 -10.50 2.19
CA GLU A 47 9.37 -11.05 3.11
C GLU A 47 9.00 -10.02 4.19
N GLU A 48 9.98 -9.29 4.72
CA GLU A 48 9.76 -8.25 5.73
C GLU A 48 8.92 -7.10 5.16
N GLU A 49 9.18 -6.68 3.93
CA GLU A 49 8.34 -5.66 3.27
C GLU A 49 6.91 -6.15 3.04
N GLN A 50 6.73 -7.44 2.77
CA GLN A 50 5.43 -8.06 2.62
C GLN A 50 4.68 -8.06 3.96
N ASP A 51 5.33 -8.43 5.06
CA ASP A 51 4.74 -8.39 6.41
C ASP A 51 4.29 -6.98 6.79
N LEU A 52 5.12 -5.97 6.49
CA LEU A 52 4.75 -4.56 6.66
C LEU A 52 3.53 -4.18 5.82
N CYS A 53 3.43 -4.69 4.59
CA CYS A 53 2.23 -4.50 3.78
C CYS A 53 1.02 -5.19 4.39
N MET A 54 1.16 -6.38 4.96
CA MET A 54 0.04 -7.15 5.54
C MET A 54 -0.44 -6.61 6.90
N CYS A 55 0.38 -5.84 7.61
CA CYS A 55 0.05 -5.29 8.93
C CYS A 55 -0.38 -3.80 8.92
N SER A 56 -0.29 -3.09 7.79
CA SER A 56 -0.47 -1.63 7.75
C SER A 56 -1.88 -1.17 7.31
N ARG A 57 -2.92 -1.56 8.05
CA ARG A 57 -4.33 -1.26 7.72
C ARG A 57 -4.65 0.23 7.52
N SER A 58 -3.95 1.12 8.21
CA SER A 58 -4.22 2.56 8.22
C SER A 58 -3.50 3.34 7.11
N GLY A 59 -2.71 2.70 6.26
CA GLY A 59 -2.01 3.37 5.15
C GLY A 59 -0.75 2.64 4.71
N CYS A 60 -0.07 3.12 3.66
CA CYS A 60 1.18 2.50 3.20
C CYS A 60 2.34 2.79 4.16
N TRP A 61 3.08 1.77 4.58
CA TRP A 61 4.24 1.93 5.47
C TRP A 61 5.33 2.83 4.84
N ARG A 62 5.56 2.71 3.52
CA ARG A 62 6.50 3.57 2.78
C ARG A 62 6.13 5.05 2.81
N LEU A 63 4.83 5.37 2.96
CA LEU A 63 4.37 6.76 3.07
C LEU A 63 4.39 7.28 4.51
N ARG A 64 4.37 6.39 5.51
CA ARG A 64 4.47 6.75 6.93
C ARG A 64 5.89 7.15 7.33
N GLU A 65 6.89 6.55 6.69
CA GLU A 65 8.30 6.85 6.92
C GLU A 65 8.80 8.07 6.12
N SER A 66 7.97 8.62 5.22
CA SER A 66 8.32 9.86 4.51
C SER A 66 8.15 11.07 5.44
N PRO A 67 9.22 11.83 5.77
CA PRO A 67 9.17 12.91 6.74
C PRO A 67 8.60 14.21 6.16
N ARG A 68 7.44 14.17 5.49
CA ARG A 68 6.84 15.37 4.88
C ARG A 68 5.39 15.62 5.26
N GLN A 69 5.27 16.63 6.13
CA GLN A 69 4.19 17.62 6.28
C GLN A 69 2.86 17.13 6.85
N GLY A 70 2.54 17.55 8.09
CA GLY A 70 1.14 17.49 8.51
C GLY A 70 0.75 17.82 9.94
N SER A 71 1.63 18.02 10.92
CA SER A 71 1.20 18.58 12.21
C SER A 71 1.14 20.11 12.14
N ARG A 72 0.20 20.67 11.36
CA ARG A 72 -0.36 21.97 11.76
C ARG A 72 -1.20 21.72 13.00
N ARG A 73 -0.54 21.63 14.16
CA ARG A 73 -1.23 21.89 15.43
C ARG A 73 -1.70 23.33 15.35
N ARG A 74 -3.01 23.53 15.24
CA ARG A 74 -3.61 24.85 15.50
C ARG A 74 -3.26 25.19 16.96
N PRO A 75 -2.63 26.34 17.26
CA PRO A 75 -2.62 26.81 18.63
C PRO A 75 -4.03 27.27 18.97
N SER A 76 -4.71 26.52 19.83
CA SER A 76 -5.83 27.01 20.61
C SER A 76 -5.25 27.83 21.76
N THR A 77 -5.19 29.15 21.58
CA THR A 77 -5.15 30.07 22.70
C THR A 77 -6.59 30.48 23.01
N ASP A 78 -7.03 29.98 24.16
CA ASP A 78 -8.20 30.35 24.94
C ASP A 78 -8.09 31.83 25.36
N GLU A 79 -9.24 32.48 25.50
CA GLU A 79 -9.44 33.91 25.81
C GLU A 79 -9.06 34.28 27.26
#